data_AF-A0A087G1B1-F1
#
_entry.id   AF-A0A087G1B1-F1
#
_cell.length_a   1.000
_cell.length_b   1.000
_cell.length_c   1.000
_cell.angle_alpha   90.00
_cell.angle_beta   90.00
_cell.angle_gamma   90.00
#
_symmetry.space_group_name_H-M   'P 1'
#
loop_
_entity.id
_entity.type
_entity.pdbx_description
1 polymer ?
#
loop_
_entity_poly.entity_id
_entity_poly.type
_entity_poly.pdbx_seq_one_letter_code
_entity_poly.pdbx_strand_id
1 'polypeptide(L)'
;MLLLTSTLWVVAYDKTQGKMAFFDPSRAQDFLFISGTKMRGLAKNKESPPDGFMCPGGWKVLVDYYDSLTLTGNNRLQEKVPV
;
A
#
# COMPACT_ATOMS: atom_id res chain seq x y z
N MET A 1 28.35 -0.16 19.35
CA MET A 1 28.03 0.91 18.39
C MET A 1 28.52 0.47 17.03
N LEU A 2 27.71 -0.34 16.32
CA LEU A 2 28.05 -0.87 15.00
C LEU A 2 27.34 -0.02 13.94
N LEU A 3 28.16 0.58 13.08
CA LEU A 3 27.78 1.46 11.97
C LEU A 3 26.96 0.67 10.94
N LEU A 4 25.66 0.98 10.82
CA LEU A 4 24.79 0.57 9.72
C LEU A 4 24.42 1.81 8.90
N THR A 5 25.37 2.31 8.10
CA THR A 5 25.05 3.26 7.02
C THR A 5 24.57 2.49 5.79
N SER A 6 23.49 1.72 5.93
CA SER A 6 22.75 1.21 4.78
C SER A 6 21.69 2.24 4.45
N THR A 7 21.97 3.14 3.51
CA THR A 7 20.97 4.08 3.01
C THR A 7 19.93 3.27 2.22
N LEU A 8 18.89 2.80 2.90
CA LEU A 8 17.73 2.18 2.26
C LEU A 8 17.12 3.23 1.33
N TRP A 9 17.06 2.91 0.03
CA TRP A 9 16.40 3.77 -0.93
C TRP A 9 14.90 3.74 -0.66
N VAL A 10 14.37 4.89 -0.23
CA VAL A 10 12.95 5.05 0.05
C VAL A 10 12.23 5.34 -1.25
N VAL A 11 11.20 4.55 -1.56
CA VAL A 11 10.31 4.78 -2.70
C VAL A 11 8.98 5.30 -2.18
N ALA A 12 8.47 6.37 -2.79
CA ALA A 12 7.20 6.97 -2.46
C ALA A 12 6.44 7.36 -3.74
N TYR A 13 5.14 7.61 -3.60
CA TYR A 13 4.34 8.04 -4.74
C TYR A 13 4.62 9.52 -5.01
N ASP A 14 5.18 9.82 -6.17
CA ASP A 14 5.43 11.18 -6.62
C ASP A 14 4.15 11.75 -7.25
N LYS A 15 3.54 12.72 -6.57
CA LYS A 15 2.30 13.35 -7.03
C LYS A 15 2.47 14.14 -8.32
N THR A 16 3.69 14.60 -8.62
CA THR A 16 3.98 15.35 -9.85
C THR A 16 4.09 14.44 -11.07
N GLN A 17 4.52 13.20 -10.87
CA GLN A 17 4.69 12.20 -11.95
C GLN A 17 3.56 11.17 -12.02
N GLY A 18 2.73 11.06 -10.99
CA GLY A 18 1.63 10.10 -10.94
C GLY A 18 2.09 8.64 -10.80
N LYS A 19 3.26 8.40 -10.18
CA LYS A 19 3.86 7.05 -10.08
C LYS A 19 4.83 6.94 -8.92
N MET A 20 5.25 5.71 -8.64
CA MET A 20 6.31 5.43 -7.66
C MET A 20 7.67 5.93 -8.16
N ALA A 21 8.38 6.67 -7.31
CA ALA A 21 9.73 7.19 -7.59
C ALA A 21 10.59 7.18 -6.32
N PHE A 22 11.90 7.31 -6.48
CA PHE A 22 12.81 7.49 -5.34
C PHE A 22 12.50 8.82 -4.64
N PHE A 23 12.42 8.75 -3.31
CA PHE A 23 12.15 9.90 -2.48
C PHE A 23 13.30 10.91 -2.55
N ASP A 24 12.93 12.16 -2.82
CA ASP A 24 13.85 13.29 -2.82
C ASP A 24 13.48 14.23 -1.65
N PRO A 25 14.33 14.33 -0.62
CA PRO A 25 14.04 15.14 0.57
C PRO A 25 13.95 16.64 0.25
N SER A 26 14.54 17.12 -0.86
CA SER A 26 14.46 18.54 -1.25
C SER A 26 13.05 18.98 -1.67
N ARG A 27 12.21 18.01 -2.06
CA ARG A 27 10.83 18.22 -2.49
C ARG A 27 9.88 17.25 -1.79
N ALA A 28 10.10 17.03 -0.49
CA ALA A 28 9.36 16.07 0.32
C ALA A 28 7.82 16.24 0.23
N GLN A 29 7.34 17.47 0.05
CA GLN A 29 5.92 17.79 -0.12
C GLN A 29 5.29 17.21 -1.38
N ASP A 30 6.09 16.85 -2.39
CA ASP A 30 5.61 16.26 -3.65
C ASP A 30 5.36 14.75 -3.52
N PHE A 31 5.88 14.13 -2.47
CA PHE A 31 5.75 12.70 -2.24
C PHE A 31 4.62 12.38 -1.29
N LEU A 32 3.92 11.28 -1.58
CA LEU A 32 2.89 10.70 -0.75
C LEU A 32 3.33 9.32 -0.25
N PHE A 33 3.31 9.16 1.07
CA PHE A 33 3.54 7.89 1.73
C PHE A 33 2.21 7.25 2.10
N ILE A 34 1.85 6.18 1.38
CA ILE A 34 0.70 5.35 1.74
C ILE A 34 1.23 4.14 2.50
N SER A 35 1.09 4.17 3.83
CA SER A 35 1.48 3.05 4.67
C SER A 35 0.57 1.83 4.44
N GLY A 36 1.04 0.63 4.79
CA GLY A 36 0.23 -0.58 4.72
C GLY A 36 -1.08 -0.49 5.52
N THR A 37 -1.08 0.22 6.65
CA THR A 37 -2.30 0.48 7.43
C THR A 37 -3.27 1.37 6.67
N LYS A 38 -2.79 2.43 6.01
CA LYS A 38 -3.64 3.30 5.18
C LYS A 38 -4.20 2.54 3.98
N MET A 39 -3.37 1.77 3.28
CA MET A 39 -3.79 0.90 2.17
C MET A 39 -4.91 -0.06 2.59
N ARG A 40 -4.78 -0.69 3.76
CA ARG A 40 -5.81 -1.57 4.33
C ARG A 40 -7.12 -0.82 4.60
N GLY A 41 -7.04 0.41 5.12
CA GLY A 41 -8.20 1.26 5.35
C GLY A 41 -8.92 1.59 4.04
N LEU A 42 -8.17 2.04 3.03
CA LEU A 42 -8.70 2.33 1.69
C LEU A 42 -9.44 1.13 1.11
N ALA A 43 -8.82 -0.05 1.14
CA ALA A 43 -9.42 -1.27 0.60
C ALA A 43 -10.72 -1.67 1.32
N LYS A 44 -10.74 -1.59 2.66
CA LYS A 44 -11.95 -1.86 3.47
C LYS A 44 -13.09 -0.88 3.19
N ASN A 45 -12.76 0.38 2.92
CA ASN A 45 -13.73 1.42 2.62
C ASN A 45 -14.13 1.46 1.12
N LYS A 46 -13.55 0.59 0.28
CA LYS A 46 -13.69 0.60 -1.18
C LYS A 46 -13.24 1.92 -1.82
N GLU A 47 -12.34 2.62 -1.17
CA GLU A 47 -11.68 3.82 -1.69
C GLU A 47 -10.44 3.41 -2.48
N SER A 48 -10.21 3.99 -3.64
CA SER A 48 -9.03 3.66 -4.45
C SER A 48 -7.82 4.52 -4.05
N PRO A 49 -6.59 3.97 -4.08
CA PRO A 49 -5.39 4.79 -3.97
C PRO A 49 -5.25 5.69 -5.20
N PRO A 50 -4.33 6.67 -5.18
CA PRO A 50 -4.01 7.47 -6.36
C PRO A 50 -3.67 6.60 -7.57
N ASP A 51 -4.02 7.07 -8.76
CA ASP A 51 -3.69 6.39 -10.00
C ASP A 51 -2.17 6.15 -10.10
N GLY A 52 -1.74 5.03 -10.69
CA GLY A 52 -0.32 4.68 -10.77
C GLY A 52 0.36 4.29 -9.45
N PHE A 53 -0.35 4.29 -8.31
CA PHE A 53 0.16 3.74 -7.04
C PHE A 53 0.27 2.21 -7.10
N MET A 54 -0.70 1.55 -7.73
CA MET A 54 -0.75 0.11 -7.89
C MET A 54 -1.48 -0.23 -9.19
N CYS A 55 -1.17 -1.37 -9.80
CA CYS A 55 -1.92 -1.80 -10.97
C CYS A 55 -3.39 -2.13 -10.57
N PRO A 56 -4.37 -1.84 -11.43
CA PRO A 56 -5.79 -2.06 -11.12
C PRO A 56 -6.12 -3.51 -10.71
N GLY A 57 -5.49 -4.50 -11.38
CA GLY A 57 -5.67 -5.91 -11.05
C GLY A 57 -5.17 -6.26 -9.65
N GLY A 58 -3.99 -5.76 -9.26
CA GLY A 58 -3.43 -5.96 -7.92
C GLY A 58 -4.26 -5.27 -6.83
N TRP A 59 -4.76 -4.07 -7.13
CA TRP A 59 -5.68 -3.38 -6.22
C TRP A 59 -6.97 -4.16 -6.00
N LYS A 60 -7.55 -4.72 -7.06
CA LYS A 60 -8.76 -5.54 -6.97
C LYS A 60 -8.57 -6.75 -6.03
N VAL A 61 -7.44 -7.44 -6.11
CA VAL A 61 -7.12 -8.56 -5.22
C VAL A 61 -7.14 -8.13 -3.74
N LEU A 62 -6.61 -6.94 -3.43
CA LEU A 62 -6.63 -6.41 -2.07
C LEU A 62 -8.05 -6.08 -1.60
N VAL A 63 -8.85 -5.42 -2.44
CA VAL A 63 -10.25 -5.11 -2.13
C VAL A 63 -11.03 -6.40 -1.88
N ASP A 64 -10.96 -7.37 -2.79
CA ASP A 64 -11.65 -8.66 -2.67
C ASP A 64 -11.27 -9.38 -1.35
N TYR A 65 -9.98 -9.40 -1.01
CA TYR A 65 -9.50 -9.97 0.25
C TYR A 65 -10.11 -9.28 1.47
N TYR A 66 -10.05 -7.96 1.55
CA TYR A 66 -10.59 -7.25 2.71
C TYR A 66 -12.13 -7.29 2.78
N ASP A 67 -12.82 -7.27 1.63
CA ASP A 67 -14.26 -7.49 1.57
C ASP A 67 -14.62 -8.86 2.15
N SER A 68 -13.92 -9.94 1.75
CA SER A 68 -14.17 -11.27 2.32
C SER A 68 -13.98 -11.33 3.84
N LEU A 69 -12.96 -10.65 4.38
CA LEU A 69 -12.72 -10.58 5.83
C LEU A 69 -13.85 -9.85 6.58
N THR A 70 -14.47 -8.83 5.98
CA THR A 70 -15.63 -8.17 6.58
C THR A 70 -16.85 -9.08 6.64
N LEU A 71 -17.03 -9.94 5.64
CA LEU A 71 -18.12 -10.92 5.60
C LEU A 71 -17.87 -12.08 6.59
N THR A 72 -16.64 -12.58 6.65
CA THR A 72 -16.21 -13.67 7.55
C THR A 72 -16.07 -13.23 9.01
N GLY A 73 -16.04 -11.92 9.29
CA GLY A 73 -16.12 -11.36 10.65
C GLY A 73 -17.36 -11.79 11.44
N ASN A 74 -18.37 -12.37 10.77
CA ASN A 74 -19.57 -12.94 11.37
C ASN A 74 -19.57 -14.47 11.47
N ASN A 75 -18.58 -15.20 10.95
CA ASN A 75 -18.35 -16.65 11.19
C ASN A 75 -16.95 -17.09 10.72
N ARG A 76 -16.13 -17.58 11.66
CA ARG A 76 -14.72 -18.00 11.51
C ARG A 76 -14.46 -18.98 10.34
N LEU A 77 -13.35 -18.81 9.61
CA LEU A 77 -12.10 -19.62 9.65
C LEU A 77 -11.16 -19.19 8.51
N GLN A 78 -9.89 -18.92 8.82
CA GLN A 78 -8.86 -18.53 7.84
C GLN A 78 -8.37 -19.76 7.08
N GLU A 79 -8.69 -19.85 5.78
CA GLU A 79 -7.98 -20.75 4.88
C GLU A 79 -6.59 -20.16 4.62
N LYS A 80 -5.55 -20.83 5.12
CA LYS A 80 -4.16 -20.51 4.75
C LYS A 80 -4.01 -20.78 3.26
N VAL A 81 -3.76 -19.72 2.50
CA VAL A 81 -3.34 -19.83 1.08
C VAL A 81 -2.14 -20.80 1.02
N PRO A 82 -2.22 -21.91 0.28
CA PRO A 82 -1.06 -22.79 0.10
C PRO A 82 0.02 -22.02 -0.67
N VAL A 83 1.24 -22.06 -0.16
CA VAL A 83 2.46 -21.63 -0.85
C VAL A 83 2.85 -22.65 -1.91
#